data_AF-A0A7L4HC98-F1
#
_entry.id   AF-A0A7L4HC98-F1
#
_cell.length_a   1.000
_cell.length_b   1.000
_cell.length_c   1.000
_cell.angle_alpha   90.00
_cell.angle_beta   90.00
_cell.angle_gamma   90.00
#
_symmetry.space_group_name_H-M   'P 1'
#
loop_
_entity.id
_entity.type
_entity.pdbx_description
1 polymer ?
#
loop_
_entity_poly.entity_id
_entity_poly.type
_entity_poly.pdbx_seq_one_letter_code
_entity_poly.pdbx_strand_id
1 'polypeptide(L)'
;SDVNTIVCNSKKVEEWGAEHRETVFPFQKGDTAEITFIVNQNDLTVHVPGHQFTFRNCNRLALPVFDYFDTQGLDCEVPISWE
;
A
#
# COMPACT_ATOMS: atom_id res chain seq x y z
N SER A 1 -13.72 -4.27 -14.33
CA SER A 1 -13.57 -4.58 -12.90
C SER A 1 -12.17 -5.07 -12.70
N ASP A 2 -11.48 -4.55 -11.69
CA ASP A 2 -10.16 -5.06 -11.32
C ASP A 2 -10.35 -6.37 -10.55
N VAL A 3 -9.58 -7.39 -10.90
CA VAL A 3 -9.64 -8.74 -10.30
C VAL A 3 -8.21 -9.13 -9.95
N ASN A 4 -7.98 -9.51 -8.70
CA ASN A 4 -6.65 -9.92 -8.20
C ASN A 4 -5.55 -8.93 -8.64
N THR A 5 -5.78 -7.65 -8.41
CA THR A 5 -4.88 -6.57 -8.81
C THR A 5 -4.59 -5.70 -7.59
N ILE A 6 -3.31 -5.48 -7.29
CA ILE A 6 -2.92 -4.47 -6.31
C ILE A 6 -2.90 -3.13 -7.03
N VAL A 7 -3.66 -2.17 -6.53
CA VAL A 7 -3.70 -0.80 -7.06
C VAL A 7 -3.20 0.14 -5.97
N CYS A 8 -2.11 0.84 -6.26
CA CYS A 8 -1.57 1.89 -5.40
C CYS A 8 -1.88 3.25 -6.03
N ASN A 9 -2.21 4.21 -5.17
CA ASN A 9 -2.37 5.59 -5.59
C ASN A 9 -1.90 6.51 -4.45
N SER A 10 -1.62 7.76 -4.80
CA SER A 10 -1.37 8.83 -3.83
C SER A 10 -2.48 9.87 -3.98
N LYS A 11 -2.84 10.54 -2.89
CA LYS A 11 -3.86 11.61 -2.90
C LYS A 11 -3.21 12.92 -2.48
N LYS A 12 -3.44 14.00 -3.23
CA LYS A 12 -2.96 15.35 -2.92
C LYS A 12 -4.15 16.30 -3.01
N VAL A 13 -4.53 16.92 -1.90
CA VAL A 13 -5.61 17.93 -1.84
C VAL A 13 -6.86 17.45 -2.57
N GLU A 14 -7.43 16.32 -2.12
CA GLU A 14 -8.62 15.70 -2.74
C GLU A 14 -8.45 15.13 -4.16
N GLU A 15 -7.28 15.26 -4.79
CA GLU A 15 -7.02 14.74 -6.13
C GLU A 15 -6.18 13.46 -6.10
N TRP A 16 -6.72 12.40 -6.70
CA TRP A 16 -5.99 11.17 -6.95
C TRP A 16 -4.94 11.35 -8.05
N GLY A 17 -3.83 10.64 -7.91
CA GLY A 17 -2.75 10.63 -8.89
C GLY A 17 -2.93 9.54 -9.95
N ALA A 18 -1.86 9.30 -10.71
CA ALA A 18 -1.78 8.14 -11.58
C ALA A 18 -1.68 6.85 -10.75
N GLU A 19 -2.41 5.84 -11.16
CA GLU A 19 -2.38 4.52 -10.52
C GLU A 19 -1.10 3.78 -10.86
N HIS A 20 -0.55 3.10 -9.85
CA HIS A 20 0.45 2.07 -10.02
C HIS A 20 -0.24 0.72 -9.83
N ARG A 21 -0.11 -0.17 -10.82
CA ARG A 21 -0.83 -1.46 -10.84
C ARG A 21 0.17 -2.60 -10.90
N GLU A 22 0.06 -3.54 -9.98
CA GLU A 22 0.87 -4.76 -9.98
C GLU A 22 0.11 -5.92 -10.59
N THR A 23 0.84 -6.77 -11.32
CA THR A 23 0.30 -8.01 -11.91
C THR A 23 0.38 -9.20 -10.96
N VAL A 24 1.17 -9.09 -9.88
CA VAL A 24 1.31 -10.14 -8.86
C VAL A 24 0.36 -9.86 -7.72
N PHE A 25 -0.47 -10.85 -7.35
CA PHE A 25 -1.47 -10.74 -6.30
C PHE A 25 -1.37 -11.95 -5.35
N PRO A 26 -0.53 -11.88 -4.30
CA PRO A 26 -0.26 -13.00 -3.41
C PRO A 26 -1.24 -13.05 -2.22
N PHE A 27 -2.49 -12.61 -2.39
CA PHE A 27 -3.50 -12.63 -1.34
C PHE A 27 -4.56 -13.69 -1.62
N GLN A 28 -4.96 -14.41 -0.58
CA GLN A 28 -6.05 -15.38 -0.62
C GLN A 28 -7.10 -15.02 0.43
N LYS A 29 -8.38 -15.11 0.05
CA LYS A 29 -9.47 -14.80 0.97
C LYS A 29 -9.49 -15.82 2.11
N GLY A 30 -9.49 -15.33 3.35
CA GLY A 30 -9.54 -16.15 4.56
C GLY A 30 -8.16 -16.48 5.16
N ASP A 31 -7.07 -16.13 4.45
CA ASP A 31 -5.70 -16.31 4.94
C ASP A 31 -5.14 -15.00 5.51
N THR A 32 -4.23 -15.13 6.48
CA THR A 32 -3.44 -14.00 6.99
C THR A 32 -2.30 -13.67 6.05
N ALA A 33 -2.08 -12.38 5.78
CA ALA A 33 -0.92 -11.89 5.05
C ALA A 33 -0.17 -10.83 5.86
N GLU A 34 1.16 -10.88 5.82
CA GLU A 34 2.03 -9.82 6.34
C GLU A 34 2.40 -8.86 5.22
N ILE A 35 2.30 -7.56 5.49
CA ILE A 35 2.65 -6.49 4.55
C ILE A 35 3.60 -5.54 5.27
N THR A 36 4.79 -5.34 4.69
CA THR A 36 5.80 -4.43 5.24
C THR A 36 5.96 -3.22 4.35
N PHE A 37 5.85 -2.04 4.95
CA PHE A 37 6.01 -0.75 4.29
C PHE A 37 7.35 -0.13 4.66
N ILE A 38 8.25 0.01 3.68
CA ILE A 38 9.51 0.73 3.84
C ILE A 38 9.36 2.10 3.22
N VAL A 39 9.21 3.09 4.08
CA VAL A 39 9.00 4.49 3.70
C VAL A 39 10.34 5.17 3.43
N ASN A 40 10.52 5.69 2.23
CA ASN A 40 11.63 6.58 1.87
C ASN A 40 11.10 7.99 1.61
N GLN A 41 12.00 8.95 1.40
CA GLN A 41 11.61 10.37 1.24
C GLN A 41 10.54 10.59 0.16
N ASN A 42 10.67 9.93 -1.01
CA ASN A 42 9.74 10.09 -2.13
C ASN A 42 9.01 8.79 -2.54
N ASP A 43 9.49 7.63 -2.07
CA ASP A 43 9.08 6.33 -2.56
C ASP A 43 8.62 5.43 -1.41
N LEU A 44 7.69 4.53 -1.70
CA LEU A 44 7.23 3.50 -0.79
C LEU A 44 7.58 2.13 -1.36
N THR A 45 8.41 1.38 -0.66
CA THR A 45 8.68 -0.02 -1.01
C THR A 45 7.76 -0.90 -0.18
N VAL A 46 7.01 -1.75 -0.87
CA VAL A 46 6.01 -2.64 -0.27
C VAL A 46 6.49 -4.07 -0.45
N HIS A 47 6.59 -4.78 0.67
CA HIS A 47 6.80 -6.23 0.68
C HIS A 47 5.48 -6.91 0.98
N VAL A 48 5.14 -7.88 0.15
CA VAL A 48 3.99 -8.78 0.31
C VAL A 48 4.52 -10.22 0.21
N PRO A 49 3.72 -11.25 0.55
CA PRO A 49 4.19 -12.62 0.50
C PRO A 49 4.75 -13.00 -0.88
N GLY A 50 6.04 -13.34 -0.93
CA GLY A 50 6.72 -13.79 -2.16
C GLY A 50 6.89 -12.72 -3.26
N HIS A 51 6.55 -11.46 -3.01
CA HIS A 51 6.68 -10.37 -4.00
C HIS A 51 7.05 -9.04 -3.35
N GLN A 52 7.80 -8.21 -4.05
CA GLN A 52 8.20 -6.88 -3.61
C GLN A 52 8.07 -5.91 -4.78
N PHE A 53 7.56 -4.72 -4.51
CA PHE A 53 7.49 -3.64 -5.48
C PHE A 53 7.73 -2.27 -4.85
N THR A 54 8.07 -1.29 -5.69
CA THR A 54 8.27 0.10 -5.25
C THR A 54 7.28 1.01 -5.94
N PHE A 55 6.42 1.67 -5.14
CA PHE A 55 5.58 2.75 -5.60
C PHE A 55 6.38 4.07 -5.56
N ARG A 56 6.84 4.50 -6.74
CA ARG A 56 7.74 5.66 -6.88
C ARG A 56 7.00 6.98 -6.87
N ASN A 57 7.65 8.03 -6.37
CA ASN A 57 7.15 9.40 -6.32
C ASN A 57 5.75 9.50 -5.67
N CYS A 58 5.48 8.65 -4.68
CA CYS A 58 4.19 8.57 -4.02
C CYS A 58 3.99 9.70 -2.99
N ASN A 59 5.08 10.28 -2.47
CA ASN A 59 5.03 11.41 -1.55
C ASN A 59 4.85 12.75 -2.29
N ARG A 60 3.70 12.96 -2.95
CA ARG A 60 3.39 14.19 -3.71
C ARG A 60 3.25 15.45 -2.86
N LEU A 61 3.23 15.29 -1.53
CA LEU A 61 3.17 16.37 -0.54
C LEU A 61 4.54 16.70 0.05
N ALA A 62 5.59 15.93 -0.26
CA ALA A 62 6.93 16.07 0.31
C ALA A 62 6.92 16.10 1.86
N LEU A 63 6.06 15.28 2.46
CA LEU A 63 5.96 15.19 3.91
C LEU A 63 7.23 14.53 4.49
N PRO A 64 7.79 15.07 5.58
CA PRO A 64 8.97 14.49 6.22
C PRO A 64 8.65 13.26 7.07
N VAL A 65 7.37 13.10 7.47
CA VAL A 65 6.89 12.04 8.34
C VAL A 65 5.52 11.60 7.84
N PHE A 66 5.25 10.29 7.92
CA PHE A 66 3.92 9.72 7.77
C PHE A 66 3.44 9.35 9.18
N ASP A 67 2.44 10.09 9.68
CA ASP A 67 1.93 10.01 11.05
C ASP A 67 0.51 9.43 11.12
N TYR A 68 -0.01 8.98 9.98
CA TYR A 68 -1.34 8.43 9.83
C TYR A 68 -1.30 7.08 9.11
N PHE A 69 -1.96 6.08 9.70
CA PHE A 69 -2.15 4.75 9.14
C PHE A 69 -3.58 4.30 9.44
N ASP A 70 -4.29 3.85 8.41
CA ASP A 70 -5.67 3.39 8.51
C ASP A 70 -5.90 2.21 7.57
N THR A 71 -6.79 1.30 7.97
CA THR A 71 -7.16 0.13 7.20
C THR A 71 -8.68 0.06 7.07
N GLN A 72 -9.17 -0.12 5.86
CA GLN A 72 -10.60 -0.17 5.56
C GLN A 72 -10.88 -1.36 4.65
N GLY A 73 -12.01 -2.03 4.86
CA GLY A 73 -12.46 -3.14 4.02
C GLY A 73 -13.38 -4.09 4.78
N LEU A 74 -14.38 -4.66 4.10
CA LEU A 74 -15.35 -5.59 4.68
C LEU A 74 -14.76 -6.97 5.04
N ASP A 75 -13.63 -7.35 4.42
CA ASP A 75 -12.97 -8.65 4.56
C ASP A 75 -11.55 -8.53 5.18
N CYS A 76 -11.26 -7.44 5.92
CA CYS A 76 -9.92 -7.20 6.49
C CYS A 76 -10.01 -6.92 7.99
N GLU A 77 -9.52 -7.87 8.80
CA GLU A 77 -9.27 -7.67 10.24
C GLU A 77 -7.77 -7.50 10.44
N VAL A 78 -7.33 -6.35 10.95
CA VAL A 78 -5.90 -6.04 11.12
C VAL A 78 -5.58 -5.91 12.60
N PRO A 79 -4.87 -6.88 13.21
CA PRO A 79 -4.18 -6.62 14.47
C PRO A 79 -2.96 -5.75 14.17
N ILE A 80 -3.01 -4.47 14.52
CA ILE A 80 -1.87 -3.56 14.37
C ILE A 80 -0.93 -3.75 15.57
N SER A 81 0.32 -4.15 15.31
CA SER A 81 1.41 -4.14 16.30
C SER A 81 2.46 -3.10 15.90
N TRP A 82 2.77 -2.20 16.84
CA TRP A 82 3.96 -1.35 16.75
C TRP A 82 5.07 -2.07 17.50
N GLU A 83 6.10 -2.54 16.81
CA GLU A 83 7.39 -2.90 17.43
C GLU A 83 8.35 -1.70 17.40
#